data_AF-A0A960WYY3-F1
#
_entry.id   AF-A0A960WYY3-F1
#
_cell.length_a   1.000
_cell.length_b   1.000
_cell.length_c   1.000
_cell.angle_alpha   90.00
_cell.angle_beta   90.00
_cell.angle_gamma   90.00
#
_symmetry.space_group_name_H-M   'P 1'
#
loop_
_entity.id
_entity.type
_entity.pdbx_description
1 polymer ?
#
loop_
_entity_poly.entity_id
_entity_poly.type
_entity_poly.pdbx_seq_one_letter_code
_entity_poly.pdbx_strand_id
1 'polypeptide(L)'
;MLRWIDVLKFAVNGNPEPDRKVAKTEEEWQALLTEEQFRVTRLRGTERPFSSEMCELFEPGKYKCICCGTQLFDSGEKFDSGTGWPSFTQPIKENAVAYHKDESNGRSRIETVCNTCRAHLGHVFPDGPEPSKLRFCINAVALEKVESTEAKITFGGGCFWCTEAIFQRIKGVISVQSGYSGGDVVNPTYREVCSGRTGHAEVIEVTYDPDAVTYEDIIRVHLGTHDPTTLNRQGGDQGTQYRSVIFYRNDEEKQTALDLTKEYEAALGQPIVTQITPFVAFFPAEAEHQNYFNDNADQNSYCGVVIEPKLAKFRAAFPQFLSE
;
A
#
# COMPACT_ATOMS: atom_id res chain seq x y z
N MET A 1 7.14 -6.63 -4.30
CA MET A 1 7.10 -5.42 -5.16
C MET A 1 7.78 -5.73 -6.49
N LEU A 2 7.14 -5.38 -7.61
CA LEU A 2 7.70 -5.51 -8.96
C LEU A 2 8.73 -4.42 -9.25
N ARG A 3 9.78 -4.78 -10.00
CA ARG A 3 10.77 -3.84 -10.54
C ARG A 3 10.84 -3.93 -12.07
N TRP A 4 11.56 -2.99 -12.68
CA TRP A 4 11.74 -2.97 -14.14
C TRP A 4 12.28 -4.29 -14.71
N ILE A 5 13.22 -4.93 -14.02
CA ILE A 5 13.76 -6.23 -14.47
C ILE A 5 12.70 -7.33 -14.48
N ASP A 6 11.74 -7.29 -13.57
CA ASP A 6 10.67 -8.28 -13.46
C ASP A 6 9.65 -8.06 -14.60
N VAL A 7 9.31 -6.80 -14.87
CA VAL A 7 8.51 -6.39 -16.05
C VAL A 7 9.14 -6.88 -17.36
N LEU A 8 10.45 -6.69 -17.53
CA LEU A 8 11.18 -7.17 -18.72
C LEU A 8 11.16 -8.70 -18.82
N LYS A 9 11.34 -9.41 -17.70
CA LYS A 9 11.25 -10.87 -17.67
C LYS A 9 9.86 -11.34 -18.10
N PHE A 10 8.79 -10.73 -17.58
CA PHE A 10 7.44 -11.11 -17.97
C PHE A 10 7.15 -10.82 -19.44
N ALA A 11 7.63 -9.68 -19.95
CA ALA A 11 7.46 -9.32 -21.37
C ALA A 11 8.22 -10.25 -22.33
N VAL A 12 9.27 -10.96 -21.87
CA VAL A 12 10.07 -11.90 -22.69
C VAL A 12 9.65 -13.34 -22.47
N ASN A 13 9.49 -13.77 -21.22
CA ASN A 13 9.32 -15.16 -20.82
C ASN A 13 7.86 -15.57 -20.64
N GLY A 14 6.93 -14.60 -20.68
CA GLY A 14 5.50 -14.83 -20.42
C GLY A 14 5.05 -14.22 -19.09
N ASN A 15 3.76 -13.92 -19.03
CA ASN A 15 3.13 -13.28 -17.88
C ASN A 15 2.58 -14.33 -16.90
N PRO A 16 2.47 -14.00 -15.60
CA PRO A 16 1.77 -14.83 -14.63
C PRO A 16 0.34 -15.16 -15.08
N GLU A 17 -0.20 -16.33 -14.71
CA GLU A 17 -1.57 -16.67 -15.09
C GLU A 17 -2.60 -15.82 -14.33
N PRO A 18 -3.60 -15.24 -15.03
CA PRO A 18 -4.65 -14.48 -14.36
C PRO A 18 -5.59 -15.39 -13.58
N ASP A 19 -6.17 -14.88 -12.49
CA ASP A 19 -7.16 -15.58 -11.65
C ASP A 19 -8.37 -16.10 -12.49
N ARG A 20 -8.69 -15.42 -13.59
CA ARG A 20 -9.70 -15.84 -14.58
C ARG A 20 -9.36 -15.30 -15.96
N LYS A 21 -9.98 -15.87 -17.00
CA LYS A 21 -9.89 -15.38 -18.39
C LYS A 21 -11.27 -14.99 -18.91
N VAL A 22 -11.35 -13.87 -19.63
CA VAL A 22 -12.56 -13.41 -20.31
C VAL A 22 -12.23 -13.24 -21.80
N ALA A 23 -12.89 -14.02 -22.64
CA ALA A 23 -12.79 -13.94 -24.09
C ALA A 23 -14.15 -13.56 -24.68
N LYS A 24 -14.15 -12.54 -25.53
CA LYS A 24 -15.29 -12.04 -26.31
C LYS A 24 -14.79 -11.59 -27.67
N THR A 25 -15.64 -11.60 -28.68
CA THR A 25 -15.32 -11.09 -30.02
C THR A 25 -15.23 -9.56 -30.04
N GLU A 26 -14.68 -8.99 -31.12
CA GLU A 26 -14.60 -7.53 -31.27
C GLU A 26 -15.99 -6.91 -31.32
N GLU A 27 -16.95 -7.53 -32.01
CA GLU A 27 -18.33 -7.07 -32.11
C GLU A 27 -19.03 -7.07 -30.76
N GLU A 28 -18.79 -8.10 -29.93
CA GLU A 28 -19.31 -8.15 -28.57
C GLU A 28 -18.72 -7.03 -27.70
N TRP A 29 -17.44 -6.71 -27.85
CA TRP A 29 -16.83 -5.58 -27.13
C TRP A 29 -17.34 -4.24 -27.63
N GLN A 30 -17.50 -4.07 -28.93
CA GLN A 30 -18.01 -2.85 -29.53
C GLN A 30 -19.46 -2.56 -29.11
N ALA A 31 -20.25 -3.59 -28.85
CA ALA A 31 -21.61 -3.45 -28.32
C ALA A 31 -21.66 -3.05 -26.83
N LEU A 32 -20.61 -3.33 -26.06
CA LEU A 32 -20.56 -3.09 -24.60
C LEU A 32 -19.83 -1.79 -24.22
N LEU A 33 -18.91 -1.33 -25.06
CA LEU A 33 -18.03 -0.21 -24.77
C LEU A 33 -18.45 1.03 -25.56
N THR A 34 -18.18 2.21 -25.01
CA THR A 34 -18.26 3.44 -25.81
C THR A 34 -17.21 3.43 -26.93
N GLU A 35 -17.39 4.26 -27.96
CA GLU A 35 -16.44 4.35 -29.08
C GLU A 35 -15.01 4.63 -28.59
N GLU A 36 -14.85 5.54 -27.64
CA GLU A 36 -13.54 5.89 -27.07
C GLU A 36 -12.95 4.76 -26.22
N GLN A 37 -13.77 4.11 -25.39
CA GLN A 37 -13.34 2.94 -24.61
C GLN A 37 -12.90 1.80 -25.52
N PHE A 38 -13.64 1.53 -26.60
CA PHE A 38 -13.29 0.50 -27.58
C PHE A 38 -11.99 0.87 -28.33
N ARG A 39 -11.87 2.11 -28.79
CA ARG A 39 -10.67 2.63 -29.46
C ARG A 39 -9.42 2.46 -28.59
N VAL A 40 -9.50 2.81 -27.32
CA VAL A 40 -8.37 2.67 -26.40
C VAL A 40 -8.12 1.21 -26.03
N THR A 41 -9.12 0.51 -25.49
CA THR A 41 -8.93 -0.82 -24.88
C THR A 41 -8.80 -1.96 -25.88
N ARG A 42 -9.32 -1.83 -27.10
CA ARG A 42 -9.30 -2.89 -28.12
C ARG A 42 -8.42 -2.54 -29.32
N LEU A 43 -8.44 -1.29 -29.75
CA LEU A 43 -7.61 -0.83 -30.87
C LEU A 43 -6.25 -0.24 -30.44
N ARG A 44 -5.89 -0.36 -29.16
CA ARG A 44 -4.60 0.10 -28.59
C ARG A 44 -4.36 1.60 -28.79
N GLY A 45 -5.44 2.38 -28.79
CA GLY A 45 -5.38 3.84 -28.80
C GLY A 45 -4.87 4.39 -27.48
N THR A 46 -4.45 5.65 -27.49
CA THR A 46 -4.17 6.44 -26.28
C THR A 46 -5.17 7.59 -26.20
N GLU A 47 -5.74 7.82 -25.03
CA GLU A 47 -6.57 8.99 -24.76
C GLU A 47 -5.72 10.27 -24.72
N ARG A 48 -6.35 11.45 -24.75
CA ARG A 48 -5.60 12.72 -24.64
C ARG A 48 -5.13 12.94 -23.20
N PRO A 49 -3.94 13.52 -22.97
CA PRO A 49 -3.53 13.88 -21.63
C PRO A 49 -4.50 14.91 -21.02
N PHE A 50 -4.73 14.83 -19.71
CA PHE A 50 -5.62 15.70 -18.93
C PHE A 50 -7.08 15.67 -19.38
N SER A 51 -7.52 14.59 -20.04
CA SER A 51 -8.92 14.47 -20.51
C SER A 51 -9.88 13.87 -19.49
N SER A 52 -9.41 13.51 -18.28
CA SER A 52 -10.22 12.87 -17.25
C SER A 52 -9.88 13.42 -15.86
N GLU A 53 -10.91 13.61 -15.04
CA GLU A 53 -10.79 13.95 -13.61
C GLU A 53 -9.99 12.89 -12.82
N MET A 54 -9.92 11.65 -13.31
CA MET A 54 -9.12 10.58 -12.68
C MET A 54 -7.63 10.91 -12.60
N CYS A 55 -7.12 11.85 -13.41
CA CYS A 55 -5.73 12.27 -13.34
C CYS A 55 -5.40 12.85 -11.94
N GLU A 56 -6.31 13.64 -11.37
CA GLU A 56 -6.11 14.40 -10.13
C GLU A 56 -6.87 13.81 -8.92
N LEU A 57 -7.63 12.73 -9.11
CA LEU A 57 -8.41 12.10 -8.05
C LEU A 57 -7.55 11.16 -7.19
N PHE A 58 -7.24 11.53 -5.95
CA PHE A 58 -6.43 10.72 -5.00
C PHE A 58 -7.22 10.11 -3.84
N GLU A 59 -8.54 10.22 -3.90
CA GLU A 59 -9.43 9.59 -2.93
C GLU A 59 -9.25 8.07 -2.87
N PRO A 60 -9.50 7.45 -1.69
CA PRO A 60 -9.53 5.99 -1.55
C PRO A 60 -10.41 5.31 -2.60
N GLY A 61 -9.93 4.18 -3.13
CA GLY A 61 -10.65 3.44 -4.16
C GLY A 61 -9.80 2.39 -4.85
N LYS A 62 -10.48 1.46 -5.53
CA LYS A 62 -9.84 0.47 -6.38
C LYS A 62 -10.19 0.74 -7.83
N TYR A 63 -9.23 0.57 -8.73
CA TYR A 63 -9.42 0.79 -10.16
C TYR A 63 -9.62 -0.55 -10.86
N LYS A 64 -10.77 -0.71 -11.50
CA LYS A 64 -11.14 -1.92 -12.25
C LYS A 64 -10.97 -1.69 -13.73
N CYS A 65 -10.67 -2.76 -14.47
CA CYS A 65 -10.72 -2.76 -15.93
C CYS A 65 -12.16 -2.50 -16.39
N ILE A 66 -12.38 -1.45 -17.19
CA ILE A 66 -13.72 -1.10 -17.70
C ILE A 66 -14.36 -2.24 -18.51
N CYS A 67 -13.56 -3.10 -19.14
CA CYS A 67 -14.08 -4.18 -19.97
C CYS A 67 -14.57 -5.39 -19.18
N CYS A 68 -13.85 -5.82 -18.14
CA CYS A 68 -14.13 -7.09 -17.46
C CYS A 68 -14.28 -6.97 -15.95
N GLY A 69 -14.19 -5.76 -15.38
CA GLY A 69 -14.34 -5.50 -13.95
C GLY A 69 -13.24 -6.11 -13.07
N THR A 70 -12.15 -6.62 -13.64
CA THR A 70 -11.00 -7.10 -12.84
C THR A 70 -10.31 -5.92 -12.17
N GLN A 71 -10.06 -6.00 -10.87
CA GLN A 71 -9.25 -5.00 -10.15
C GLN A 71 -7.81 -5.01 -10.67
N LEU A 72 -7.30 -3.84 -10.99
CA LEU A 72 -5.98 -3.65 -11.61
C LEU A 72 -5.04 -2.87 -10.69
N PHE A 73 -5.53 -1.79 -10.08
CA PHE A 73 -4.73 -0.88 -9.26
C PHE A 73 -5.49 -0.46 -8.01
N ASP A 74 -4.72 -0.04 -7.01
CA ASP A 74 -5.21 0.51 -5.74
C ASP A 74 -4.83 1.99 -5.67
N SER A 75 -5.72 2.84 -5.12
CA SER A 75 -5.43 4.27 -4.92
C SER A 75 -4.19 4.51 -4.07
N GLY A 76 -3.86 3.60 -3.16
CA GLY A 76 -2.64 3.68 -2.34
C GLY A 76 -1.34 3.61 -3.15
N GLU A 77 -1.39 3.12 -4.39
CA GLU A 77 -0.26 3.09 -5.33
C GLU A 77 -0.31 4.26 -6.33
N LYS A 78 -1.34 5.12 -6.27
CA LYS A 78 -1.50 6.24 -7.20
C LYS A 78 -0.62 7.41 -6.78
N PHE A 79 0.01 8.06 -7.75
CA PHE A 79 0.79 9.28 -7.53
C PHE A 79 0.64 10.26 -8.70
N ASP A 80 0.93 11.54 -8.45
CA ASP A 80 0.98 12.54 -9.51
C ASP A 80 2.31 12.45 -10.27
N SER A 81 2.25 12.10 -11.55
CA SER A 81 3.40 12.06 -12.45
C SER A 81 3.55 13.32 -13.32
N GLY A 82 2.57 14.22 -13.31
CA GLY A 82 2.50 15.38 -14.19
C GLY A 82 2.26 15.04 -15.67
N THR A 83 2.03 13.77 -16.03
CA THR A 83 1.88 13.38 -17.44
C THR A 83 0.47 13.61 -17.99
N GLY A 84 -0.52 13.86 -17.15
CA GLY A 84 -1.92 13.98 -17.55
C GLY A 84 -2.61 12.63 -17.77
N TRP A 85 -2.11 11.57 -17.14
CA TRP A 85 -2.75 10.25 -17.08
C TRP A 85 -2.63 9.68 -15.66
N PRO A 86 -3.63 8.93 -15.18
CA PRO A 86 -3.52 8.17 -13.94
C PRO A 86 -2.22 7.34 -13.92
N SER A 87 -1.44 7.54 -12.85
CA SER A 87 -0.13 6.92 -12.69
C SER A 87 -0.06 6.12 -11.40
N PHE A 88 0.42 4.88 -11.49
CA PHE A 88 0.55 3.97 -10.36
C PHE A 88 1.98 3.43 -10.25
N THR A 89 2.40 3.10 -9.03
CA THR A 89 3.69 2.46 -8.76
C THR A 89 3.65 0.94 -8.90
N GLN A 90 2.51 0.30 -8.59
CA GLN A 90 2.36 -1.16 -8.63
C GLN A 90 0.94 -1.56 -9.06
N PRO A 91 0.76 -2.74 -9.69
CA PRO A 91 -0.55 -3.35 -9.83
C PRO A 91 -1.03 -3.92 -8.48
N ILE A 92 -2.35 -4.07 -8.31
CA ILE A 92 -2.95 -4.61 -7.07
C ILE A 92 -2.50 -6.05 -6.78
N LYS A 93 -2.15 -6.81 -7.83
CA LYS A 93 -1.56 -8.15 -7.76
C LYS A 93 -0.58 -8.33 -8.91
N GLU A 94 0.43 -9.17 -8.71
CA GLU A 94 1.43 -9.51 -9.74
C GLU A 94 0.79 -10.04 -11.03
N ASN A 95 -0.31 -10.79 -10.94
CA ASN A 95 -1.01 -11.38 -12.08
C ASN A 95 -2.20 -10.56 -12.62
N ALA A 96 -2.44 -9.34 -12.12
CA ALA A 96 -3.56 -8.51 -12.58
C ALA A 96 -3.31 -7.87 -13.96
N VAL A 97 -2.06 -7.51 -14.23
CA VAL A 97 -1.61 -6.82 -15.45
C VAL A 97 -0.61 -7.71 -16.18
N ALA A 98 -0.72 -7.75 -17.52
CA ALA A 98 0.25 -8.40 -18.40
C ALA A 98 1.07 -7.37 -19.16
N TYR A 99 2.30 -7.76 -19.47
CA TYR A 99 3.35 -6.93 -20.05
C TYR A 99 3.73 -7.46 -21.43
N HIS A 100 3.75 -6.57 -22.43
CA HIS A 100 4.10 -6.91 -23.81
C HIS A 100 5.06 -5.88 -24.38
N LYS A 101 6.02 -6.32 -25.20
CA LYS A 101 6.89 -5.40 -25.93
C LYS A 101 6.08 -4.64 -26.96
N ASP A 102 6.23 -3.31 -26.96
CA ASP A 102 5.66 -2.40 -27.95
C ASP A 102 6.81 -1.68 -28.65
N GLU A 103 7.00 -2.00 -29.94
CA GLU A 103 8.01 -1.37 -30.82
C GLU A 103 7.37 -0.37 -31.81
N SER A 104 6.09 -0.04 -31.62
CA SER A 104 5.39 0.91 -32.47
C SER A 104 6.00 2.32 -32.38
N ASN A 105 5.83 3.10 -33.45
CA ASN A 105 6.27 4.50 -33.52
C ASN A 105 7.76 4.73 -33.25
N GLY A 106 8.61 3.73 -33.49
CA GLY A 106 10.07 3.81 -33.31
C GLY A 106 10.51 3.95 -31.85
N ARG A 107 9.64 3.61 -30.89
CA ARG A 107 9.94 3.63 -29.45
C ARG A 107 9.82 2.21 -28.92
N SER A 108 10.80 1.77 -28.14
CA SER A 108 10.73 0.51 -27.40
C SER A 108 10.10 0.78 -26.03
N ARG A 109 8.86 0.39 -25.84
CA ARG A 109 8.09 0.52 -24.59
C ARG A 109 7.55 -0.84 -24.15
N ILE A 110 7.05 -0.92 -22.92
CA ILE A 110 6.30 -2.07 -22.44
C ILE A 110 4.83 -1.67 -22.32
N GLU A 111 4.00 -2.25 -23.17
CA GLU A 111 2.55 -2.15 -23.11
C GLU A 111 2.05 -2.91 -21.87
N THR A 112 1.10 -2.30 -21.17
CA THR A 112 0.33 -2.93 -20.10
C THR A 112 -1.07 -3.24 -20.59
N VAL A 113 -1.52 -4.48 -20.37
CA VAL A 113 -2.87 -4.93 -20.69
C VAL A 113 -3.49 -5.61 -19.47
N CYS A 114 -4.83 -5.60 -19.38
CA CYS A 114 -5.52 -6.40 -18.38
C CYS A 114 -5.24 -7.89 -18.65
N ASN A 115 -4.67 -8.59 -17.68
CA ASN A 115 -4.27 -9.99 -17.87
C ASN A 115 -5.49 -10.92 -18.08
N THR A 116 -6.65 -10.54 -17.54
CA THR A 116 -7.91 -11.28 -17.65
C THR A 116 -8.55 -11.21 -19.05
N CYS A 117 -8.65 -10.01 -19.64
CA CYS A 117 -9.43 -9.81 -20.87
C CYS A 117 -8.64 -9.18 -22.03
N ARG A 118 -7.34 -8.93 -21.84
CA ARG A 118 -6.42 -8.32 -22.81
C ARG A 118 -6.80 -6.92 -23.27
N ALA A 119 -7.58 -6.19 -22.47
CA ALA A 119 -7.83 -4.77 -22.71
C ALA A 119 -6.51 -3.99 -22.60
N HIS A 120 -6.19 -3.18 -23.60
CA HIS A 120 -5.08 -2.24 -23.53
C HIS A 120 -5.33 -1.22 -22.42
N LEU A 121 -4.35 -1.06 -21.53
CA LEU A 121 -4.42 -0.14 -20.39
C LEU A 121 -3.52 1.07 -20.64
N GLY A 122 -2.30 0.85 -21.12
CA GLY A 122 -1.33 1.91 -21.37
C GLY A 122 0.08 1.32 -21.44
N HIS A 123 1.01 1.97 -20.74
CA HIS A 123 2.43 1.56 -20.73
C HIS A 123 3.03 1.67 -19.34
N VAL A 124 4.10 0.89 -19.11
CA VAL A 124 4.93 0.99 -17.91
C VAL A 124 6.34 1.46 -18.27
N PHE A 125 6.88 2.36 -17.45
CA PHE A 125 8.18 3.00 -17.63
C PHE A 125 9.07 2.85 -16.39
N PRO A 126 10.41 2.83 -16.56
CA PRO A 126 11.37 2.75 -15.45
C PRO A 126 11.75 4.12 -14.84
N ASP A 127 10.87 5.11 -14.94
CA ASP A 127 11.08 6.50 -14.49
C ASP A 127 10.08 6.94 -13.40
N GLY A 128 9.45 5.98 -12.73
CA GLY A 128 8.59 6.23 -11.58
C GLY A 128 9.36 6.58 -10.31
N PRO A 129 8.64 6.87 -9.22
CA PRO A 129 9.25 7.14 -7.93
C PRO A 129 9.94 5.90 -7.36
N GLU A 130 10.89 6.12 -6.46
CA GLU A 130 11.45 5.05 -5.64
C GLU A 130 10.33 4.39 -4.82
N PRO A 131 10.47 3.09 -4.49
CA PRO A 131 11.63 2.23 -4.71
C PRO A 131 11.54 1.33 -5.94
N SER A 132 10.36 1.23 -6.56
CA SER A 132 10.17 0.37 -7.74
C SER A 132 10.76 0.99 -9.01
N LYS A 133 10.77 2.33 -9.08
CA LYS A 133 10.96 3.13 -10.29
C LYS A 133 9.97 2.82 -11.39
N LEU A 134 8.89 2.11 -11.09
CA LEU A 134 7.85 1.81 -12.05
C LEU A 134 6.83 2.93 -12.07
N ARG A 135 6.51 3.38 -13.28
CA ARG A 135 5.37 4.26 -13.54
C ARG A 135 4.44 3.58 -14.52
N PHE A 136 3.34 3.05 -14.01
CA PHE A 136 2.22 2.56 -14.79
C PHE A 136 1.41 3.76 -15.24
N CYS A 137 1.60 4.20 -16.48
CA CYS A 137 0.87 5.31 -17.09
C CYS A 137 -0.34 4.75 -17.84
N ILE A 138 -1.53 4.89 -17.26
CA ILE A 138 -2.73 4.17 -17.67
C ILE A 138 -3.76 5.14 -18.22
N ASN A 139 -4.43 4.77 -19.31
CA ASN A 139 -5.57 5.51 -19.83
C ASN A 139 -6.74 5.45 -18.82
N ALA A 140 -7.24 6.59 -18.38
CA ALA A 140 -8.40 6.73 -17.52
C ALA A 140 -9.65 6.08 -18.12
N VAL A 141 -9.89 6.21 -19.45
CA VAL A 141 -11.03 5.53 -20.10
C VAL A 141 -10.95 4.00 -20.07
N ALA A 142 -9.78 3.42 -19.77
CA ALA A 142 -9.64 1.97 -19.59
C ALA A 142 -9.96 1.51 -18.15
N LEU A 143 -10.17 2.46 -17.24
CA LEU A 143 -10.40 2.25 -15.82
C LEU A 143 -11.79 2.69 -15.39
N GLU A 144 -12.30 2.02 -14.36
CA GLU A 144 -13.44 2.43 -13.57
C GLU A 144 -12.99 2.51 -12.11
N LYS A 145 -13.04 3.71 -11.51
CA LYS A 145 -12.83 3.86 -10.06
C LYS A 145 -14.07 3.30 -9.37
N VAL A 146 -13.86 2.31 -8.52
CA VAL A 146 -14.88 1.82 -7.62
C VAL A 146 -14.51 2.26 -6.23
N GLU A 147 -15.48 2.85 -5.53
CA GLU A 147 -15.33 3.19 -4.13
C GLU A 147 -14.89 1.95 -3.36
N SER A 148 -13.82 2.12 -2.60
CA SER A 148 -13.34 1.12 -1.68
C SER A 148 -13.82 1.58 -0.31
N THR A 149 -14.55 0.73 0.40
CA THR A 149 -14.80 0.89 1.83
C THR A 149 -13.56 0.52 2.64
N GLU A 150 -12.37 0.54 2.03
CA GLU A 150 -11.12 0.14 2.66
C GLU A 150 -10.08 1.22 2.40
N ALA A 151 -9.46 1.69 3.47
CA ALA A 151 -8.32 2.60 3.47
C ALA A 151 -7.10 1.89 4.05
N LYS A 152 -5.90 2.45 3.80
CA LYS A 152 -4.63 1.89 4.25
C LYS A 152 -3.78 2.92 4.96
N ILE A 153 -3.12 2.49 6.03
CA ILE A 153 -2.18 3.31 6.78
C ILE A 153 -0.96 2.48 7.19
N THR A 154 0.22 3.11 7.21
CA THR A 154 1.48 2.45 7.59
C THR A 154 2.16 3.24 8.71
N PHE A 155 2.52 2.57 9.79
CA PHE A 155 3.22 3.18 10.93
C PHE A 155 4.03 2.15 11.71
N GLY A 156 5.01 2.63 12.48
CA GLY A 156 5.91 1.84 13.33
C GLY A 156 5.96 2.41 14.74
N GLY A 157 6.00 1.54 15.75
CA GLY A 157 5.95 1.93 17.17
C GLY A 157 6.80 1.05 18.07
N GLY A 158 7.85 0.42 17.54
CA GLY A 158 8.63 -0.61 18.19
C GLY A 158 8.52 -1.95 17.46
N CYS A 159 8.68 -3.06 18.20
CA CYS A 159 8.50 -4.41 17.65
C CYS A 159 7.14 -4.56 16.98
N PHE A 160 7.14 -4.88 15.68
CA PHE A 160 5.90 -5.01 14.90
C PHE A 160 4.95 -6.11 15.38
N TRP A 161 5.42 -7.13 16.12
CA TRP A 161 4.56 -8.18 16.68
C TRP A 161 3.65 -7.63 17.77
N CYS A 162 4.15 -6.66 18.56
CA CYS A 162 3.33 -5.96 19.55
C CYS A 162 2.26 -5.12 18.85
N THR A 163 2.66 -4.36 17.84
CA THR A 163 1.79 -3.42 17.14
C THR A 163 0.74 -4.17 16.32
N GLU A 164 1.12 -5.23 15.61
CA GLU A 164 0.23 -6.12 14.88
C GLU A 164 -0.85 -6.69 15.80
N ALA A 165 -0.45 -7.25 16.95
CA ALA A 165 -1.39 -7.85 17.90
C ALA A 165 -2.44 -6.84 18.42
N ILE A 166 -2.06 -5.59 18.63
CA ILE A 166 -2.99 -4.52 19.06
C ILE A 166 -3.98 -4.23 17.93
N PHE A 167 -3.49 -3.93 16.73
CA PHE A 167 -4.33 -3.45 15.63
C PHE A 167 -5.22 -4.55 15.03
N GLN A 168 -4.84 -5.83 15.13
CA GLN A 168 -5.72 -6.96 14.79
C GLN A 168 -7.00 -7.03 15.63
N ARG A 169 -7.03 -6.37 16.80
CA ARG A 169 -8.16 -6.38 17.74
C ARG A 169 -9.02 -5.11 17.67
N ILE A 170 -8.76 -4.24 16.69
CA ILE A 170 -9.52 -3.01 16.50
C ILE A 170 -10.72 -3.29 15.60
N LYS A 171 -11.92 -2.95 16.08
CA LYS A 171 -13.15 -2.97 15.29
C LYS A 171 -12.99 -2.06 14.07
N GLY A 172 -13.33 -2.58 12.88
CA GLY A 172 -13.16 -1.87 11.61
C GLY A 172 -11.80 -2.12 10.95
N VAL A 173 -10.81 -2.70 11.64
CA VAL A 173 -9.61 -3.19 10.97
C VAL A 173 -9.92 -4.48 10.21
N ILE A 174 -9.60 -4.50 8.92
CA ILE A 174 -9.86 -5.60 7.99
C ILE A 174 -8.66 -6.54 7.93
N SER A 175 -7.44 -5.99 7.86
CA SER A 175 -6.21 -6.78 7.90
C SER A 175 -5.04 -5.95 8.43
N VAL A 176 -4.05 -6.65 8.99
CA VAL A 176 -2.80 -6.08 9.44
C VAL A 176 -1.67 -6.94 8.90
N GLN A 177 -0.66 -6.30 8.31
CA GLN A 177 0.53 -6.98 7.80
C GLN A 177 1.78 -6.37 8.40
N SER A 178 2.65 -7.20 8.98
CA SER A 178 3.96 -6.80 9.50
C SER A 178 4.96 -6.62 8.36
N GLY A 179 5.81 -5.60 8.44
CA GLY A 179 6.78 -5.31 7.38
C GLY A 179 7.78 -4.21 7.69
N TYR A 180 8.39 -3.69 6.63
CA TYR A 180 9.48 -2.72 6.69
C TYR A 180 9.19 -1.51 5.78
N SER A 181 9.45 -0.31 6.29
CA SER A 181 9.29 0.94 5.51
C SER A 181 10.27 2.03 5.97
N GLY A 182 10.40 3.11 5.18
CA GLY A 182 11.22 4.27 5.50
C GLY A 182 12.74 4.05 5.49
N GLY A 183 13.23 3.09 4.71
CA GLY A 183 14.65 2.81 4.50
C GLY A 183 15.01 2.72 3.02
N ASP A 184 16.30 2.49 2.75
CA ASP A 184 16.88 2.60 1.41
C ASP A 184 17.01 1.25 0.67
N VAL A 185 16.86 0.13 1.39
CA VAL A 185 17.09 -1.20 0.84
C VAL A 185 15.78 -1.77 0.30
N VAL A 186 15.73 -2.02 -1.01
CA VAL A 186 14.55 -2.62 -1.63
C VAL A 186 14.41 -4.09 -1.22
N ASN A 187 13.25 -4.45 -0.69
CA ASN A 187 12.89 -5.81 -0.27
C ASN A 187 13.88 -6.41 0.75
N PRO A 188 14.10 -5.75 1.90
CA PRO A 188 15.06 -6.17 2.90
C PRO A 188 14.54 -7.42 3.63
N THR A 189 15.45 -8.26 4.10
CA THR A 189 15.15 -9.35 5.05
C THR A 189 15.15 -8.84 6.49
N TYR A 190 14.48 -9.55 7.40
CA TYR A 190 14.52 -9.24 8.83
C TYR A 190 15.95 -9.07 9.35
N ARG A 191 16.84 -9.99 8.96
CA ARG A 191 18.26 -9.96 9.35
C ARG A 191 18.98 -8.70 8.89
N GLU A 192 18.69 -8.22 7.69
CA GLU A 192 19.27 -6.98 7.17
C GLU A 192 18.75 -5.78 7.96
N VAL A 193 17.44 -5.73 8.24
CA VAL A 193 16.83 -4.66 9.05
C VAL A 193 17.39 -4.63 10.46
N CYS A 194 17.54 -5.78 11.13
CA CYS A 194 18.15 -5.88 12.46
C CYS A 194 19.61 -5.42 12.50
N SER A 195 20.31 -5.36 11.36
CA SER A 195 21.67 -4.80 11.32
C SER A 195 21.71 -3.28 11.52
N GLY A 196 20.56 -2.60 11.40
CA GLY A 196 20.42 -1.15 11.47
C GLY A 196 20.93 -0.41 10.23
N ARG A 197 21.45 -1.11 9.22
CA ARG A 197 22.09 -0.49 8.04
C ARG A 197 21.13 -0.16 6.91
N THR A 198 19.90 -0.68 6.95
CA THR A 198 18.94 -0.51 5.86
C THR A 198 18.13 0.79 5.97
N GLY A 199 18.15 1.44 7.14
CA GLY A 199 17.32 2.61 7.45
C GLY A 199 15.84 2.28 7.73
N HIS A 200 15.39 1.05 7.49
CA HIS A 200 13.99 0.68 7.68
C HIS A 200 13.57 0.72 9.14
N ALA A 201 12.31 1.09 9.36
CA ALA A 201 11.56 0.81 10.57
C ALA A 201 10.81 -0.52 10.41
N GLU A 202 10.68 -1.27 11.50
CA GLU A 202 9.60 -2.24 11.67
C GLU A 202 8.28 -1.48 11.74
N VAL A 203 7.35 -1.87 10.88
CA VAL A 203 6.06 -1.21 10.70
C VAL A 203 4.97 -2.25 10.51
N ILE A 204 3.72 -1.80 10.64
CA ILE A 204 2.57 -2.52 10.13
C ILE A 204 1.88 -1.70 9.04
N GLU A 205 1.34 -2.38 8.02
CA GLU A 205 0.32 -1.82 7.13
C GLU A 205 -1.05 -2.33 7.57
N VAL A 206 -1.93 -1.40 7.94
CA VAL A 206 -3.30 -1.68 8.38
C VAL A 206 -4.24 -1.33 7.24
N THR A 207 -5.06 -2.29 6.83
CA THR A 207 -6.23 -2.06 5.97
C THR A 207 -7.46 -1.99 6.87
N TYR A 208 -8.26 -0.94 6.76
CA TYR A 208 -9.40 -0.68 7.65
C TYR A 208 -10.59 -0.08 6.90
N ASP A 209 -11.77 -0.25 7.47
CA ASP A 209 -13.01 0.38 7.02
C ASP A 209 -13.14 1.79 7.62
N PRO A 210 -13.03 2.86 6.81
CA PRO A 210 -13.08 4.23 7.30
C PRO A 210 -14.44 4.63 7.90
N ASP A 211 -15.52 3.89 7.58
CA ASP A 211 -16.85 4.12 8.17
C ASP A 211 -16.95 3.50 9.59
N ALA A 212 -16.12 2.50 9.88
CA ALA A 212 -16.07 1.82 11.17
C ALA A 212 -14.99 2.38 12.11
N VAL A 213 -13.84 2.80 11.57
CA VAL A 213 -12.72 3.38 12.32
C VAL A 213 -12.00 4.42 11.47
N THR A 214 -11.78 5.63 12.01
CA THR A 214 -11.17 6.71 11.23
C THR A 214 -9.63 6.65 11.25
N TYR A 215 -8.98 7.35 10.31
CA TYR A 215 -7.53 7.58 10.35
C TYR A 215 -7.10 8.20 11.69
N GLU A 216 -7.89 9.15 12.18
CA GLU A 216 -7.65 9.84 13.45
C GLU A 216 -7.65 8.88 14.65
N ASP A 217 -8.61 7.95 14.68
CA ASP A 217 -8.72 6.94 15.73
C ASP A 217 -7.52 6.00 15.74
N ILE A 218 -7.08 5.54 14.56
CA ILE A 218 -5.89 4.68 14.42
C ILE A 218 -4.64 5.40 14.95
N ILE A 219 -4.43 6.67 14.59
CA ILE A 219 -3.28 7.45 15.09
C ILE A 219 -3.36 7.65 16.61
N ARG A 220 -4.54 7.91 17.18
CA ARG A 220 -4.72 8.01 18.64
C ARG A 220 -4.36 6.70 19.35
N VAL A 221 -4.84 5.57 18.83
CA VAL A 221 -4.48 4.25 19.38
C VAL A 221 -2.98 4.00 19.23
N HIS A 222 -2.40 4.35 18.08
CA HIS A 222 -0.95 4.21 17.86
C HIS A 222 -0.15 4.98 18.91
N LEU A 223 -0.37 6.30 19.03
CA LEU A 223 0.33 7.16 19.99
C LEU A 223 0.09 6.74 21.45
N GLY A 224 -1.09 6.19 21.76
CA GLY A 224 -1.43 5.75 23.12
C GLY A 224 -1.00 4.34 23.52
N THR A 225 -0.50 3.52 22.59
CA THR A 225 -0.14 2.11 22.86
C THR A 225 1.35 1.81 22.80
N HIS A 226 2.18 2.79 22.48
CA HIS A 226 3.64 2.74 22.59
C HIS A 226 4.18 4.00 23.29
N ASP A 227 5.47 4.04 23.60
CA ASP A 227 6.14 5.26 24.08
C ASP A 227 6.67 6.08 22.90
N PRO A 228 6.02 7.20 22.50
CA PRO A 228 6.42 8.02 21.36
C PRO A 228 7.55 9.02 21.70
N THR A 229 8.07 9.03 22.93
CA THR A 229 9.11 9.97 23.39
C THR A 229 10.52 9.39 23.29
N THR A 230 10.62 8.07 23.05
CA THR A 230 11.90 7.35 23.05
C THR A 230 12.49 7.22 21.65
N LEU A 231 13.64 7.89 21.43
CA LEU A 231 14.31 7.89 20.13
C LEU A 231 14.92 6.51 19.84
N ASN A 232 14.53 5.90 18.72
CA ASN A 232 15.07 4.63 18.22
C ASN A 232 15.03 3.50 19.26
N ARG A 233 13.95 3.44 20.04
CA ARG A 233 13.77 2.47 21.11
C ARG A 233 12.28 2.28 21.40
N GLN A 234 11.90 1.08 21.82
CA GLN A 234 10.64 0.84 22.49
C GLN A 234 10.81 -0.19 23.61
N GLY A 235 10.74 0.26 24.87
CA GLY A 235 11.01 -0.62 26.01
C GLY A 235 12.42 -1.24 25.93
N GLY A 236 12.48 -2.58 25.86
CA GLY A 236 13.73 -3.34 25.75
C GLY A 236 14.34 -3.35 24.35
N ASP A 237 13.54 -3.05 23.31
CA ASP A 237 13.95 -3.13 21.91
C ASP A 237 14.67 -1.84 21.51
N GLN A 238 15.94 -1.96 21.10
CA GLN A 238 16.82 -0.81 20.82
C GLN A 238 17.37 -0.87 19.40
N GLY A 239 17.23 0.23 18.67
CA GLY A 239 17.67 0.34 17.28
C GLY A 239 16.76 1.22 16.45
N THR A 240 17.30 1.77 15.36
CA THR A 240 16.55 2.64 14.44
C THR A 240 15.34 1.96 13.81
N GLN A 241 15.35 0.63 13.76
CA GLN A 241 14.23 -0.17 13.29
C GLN A 241 13.02 -0.12 14.24
N TYR A 242 13.22 0.21 15.52
CA TYR A 242 12.14 0.28 16.52
C TYR A 242 11.63 1.71 16.75
N ARG A 243 12.00 2.65 15.88
CA ARG A 243 11.58 4.05 16.02
C ARG A 243 10.07 4.21 15.83
N SER A 244 9.51 5.23 16.49
CA SER A 244 8.15 5.69 16.26
C SER A 244 8.08 6.46 14.93
N VAL A 245 7.17 6.08 14.04
CA VAL A 245 7.00 6.72 12.71
C VAL A 245 5.59 6.52 12.16
N ILE A 246 5.04 7.55 11.53
CA ILE A 246 3.78 7.56 10.78
C ILE A 246 4.11 7.92 9.33
N PHE A 247 3.69 7.07 8.38
CA PHE A 247 3.88 7.30 6.96
C PHE A 247 2.60 7.84 6.32
N TYR A 248 2.61 9.11 5.90
CA TYR A 248 1.45 9.74 5.25
C TYR A 248 1.47 9.55 3.74
N ARG A 249 0.30 9.35 3.13
CA ARG A 249 0.13 9.17 1.67
C ARG A 249 -0.33 10.44 0.96
N ASN A 250 -0.93 11.38 1.69
CA ASN A 250 -1.41 12.66 1.17
C ASN A 250 -1.29 13.78 2.23
N ASP A 251 -1.59 15.01 1.85
CA ASP A 251 -1.44 16.18 2.72
C ASP A 251 -2.46 16.20 3.87
N GLU A 252 -3.64 15.62 3.70
CA GLU A 252 -4.66 15.51 4.75
C GLU A 252 -4.21 14.57 5.88
N GLU A 253 -3.69 13.39 5.52
CA GLU A 253 -3.10 12.44 6.47
C GLU A 253 -1.90 13.04 7.21
N LYS A 254 -1.06 13.80 6.49
CA LYS A 254 0.09 14.51 7.06
C LYS A 254 -0.36 15.53 8.11
N GLN A 255 -1.33 16.37 7.75
CA GLN A 255 -1.80 17.43 8.64
C GLN A 255 -2.48 16.84 9.88
N THR A 256 -3.34 15.83 9.68
CA THR A 256 -3.99 15.10 10.78
C THR A 256 -2.97 14.47 11.73
N ALA A 257 -1.93 13.80 11.20
CA ALA A 257 -0.88 13.21 12.02
C ALA A 257 -0.08 14.26 12.82
N LEU A 258 0.23 15.41 12.21
CA LEU A 258 0.93 16.52 12.87
C LEU A 258 0.09 17.11 14.01
N ASP A 259 -1.19 17.35 13.77
CA ASP A 259 -2.09 17.96 14.76
C ASP A 259 -2.30 17.04 15.97
N LEU A 260 -2.57 15.74 15.74
CA LEU A 260 -2.71 14.76 16.81
C LEU A 260 -1.41 14.56 17.60
N THR A 261 -0.26 14.52 16.92
CA THR A 261 1.03 14.39 17.60
C THR A 261 1.28 15.59 18.53
N LYS A 262 0.94 16.80 18.08
CA LYS A 262 1.06 18.02 18.89
C LYS A 262 0.09 18.03 20.08
N GLU A 263 -1.15 17.59 19.87
CA GLU A 263 -2.13 17.41 20.96
C GLU A 263 -1.60 16.43 22.02
N TYR A 264 -1.07 15.29 21.57
CA TYR A 264 -0.54 14.25 22.45
C TYR A 264 0.73 14.70 23.20
N GLU A 265 1.62 15.43 22.52
CA GLU A 265 2.82 16.04 23.13
C GLU A 265 2.43 17.00 24.27
N ALA A 266 1.42 17.84 24.05
CA ALA A 266 0.91 18.75 25.06
C ALA A 266 0.30 18.00 26.27
N ALA A 267 -0.41 16.88 26.02
CA ALA A 267 -0.99 16.05 27.08
C ALA A 267 0.09 15.30 27.90
N LEU A 268 1.17 14.84 27.25
CA LEU A 268 2.29 14.17 27.92
C LEU A 268 3.20 15.16 28.68
N GLY A 269 3.25 16.41 28.26
CA GLY A 269 4.19 17.41 28.80
C GLY A 269 5.66 17.07 28.49
N GLN A 270 5.91 16.24 27.47
CA GLN A 270 7.22 15.78 27.04
C GLN A 270 7.30 15.74 25.52
N PRO A 271 8.44 16.12 24.90
CA PRO A 271 8.58 16.11 23.45
C PRO A 271 8.37 14.72 22.84
N ILE A 272 7.60 14.66 21.77
CA ILE A 272 7.40 13.44 20.97
C ILE A 272 8.44 13.38 19.86
N VAL A 273 9.03 12.20 19.64
CA VAL A 273 10.04 11.94 18.60
C VAL A 273 9.49 11.15 17.41
N THR A 274 8.19 10.90 17.38
CA THR A 274 7.50 10.24 16.25
C THR A 274 7.77 10.97 14.95
N GLN A 275 8.33 10.26 13.98
CA GLN A 275 8.57 10.80 12.65
C GLN A 275 7.28 10.85 11.85
N ILE A 276 6.98 11.96 11.18
CA ILE A 276 5.87 12.05 10.21
C ILE A 276 6.51 12.28 8.85
N THR A 277 6.50 11.25 8.02
CA THR A 277 7.28 11.19 6.77
C THR A 277 6.42 10.66 5.63
N PRO A 278 6.67 11.04 4.35
CA PRO A 278 5.88 10.50 3.25
C PRO A 278 6.05 8.99 3.14
N PHE A 279 4.95 8.31 2.84
CA PHE A 279 4.95 6.90 2.47
C PHE A 279 5.61 6.74 1.09
N VAL A 280 6.56 5.82 1.02
CA VAL A 280 7.29 5.50 -0.21
C VAL A 280 7.02 4.07 -0.64
N ALA A 281 7.13 3.11 0.29
CA ALA A 281 6.83 1.72 0.05
C ALA A 281 6.64 0.92 1.33
N PHE A 282 5.97 -0.21 1.20
CA PHE A 282 5.87 -1.24 2.21
C PHE A 282 6.49 -2.54 1.68
N PHE A 283 7.38 -3.14 2.47
CA PHE A 283 7.95 -4.45 2.20
C PHE A 283 7.44 -5.45 3.25
N PRO A 284 6.57 -6.41 2.88
CA PRO A 284 6.10 -7.43 3.80
C PRO A 284 7.26 -8.19 4.44
N ALA A 285 7.20 -8.39 5.75
CA ALA A 285 8.12 -9.26 6.47
C ALA A 285 7.84 -10.72 6.11
N GLU A 286 8.81 -11.59 6.41
CA GLU A 286 8.73 -13.03 6.20
C GLU A 286 7.48 -13.62 6.85
N ALA A 287 6.96 -14.73 6.28
CA ALA A 287 5.71 -15.33 6.72
C ALA A 287 5.68 -15.70 8.22
N GLU A 288 6.84 -16.05 8.78
CA GLU A 288 7.00 -16.35 10.21
C GLU A 288 6.86 -15.15 11.14
N HIS A 289 6.90 -13.92 10.62
CA HIS A 289 6.69 -12.70 11.38
C HIS A 289 5.24 -12.20 11.33
N GLN A 290 4.40 -12.79 10.47
CA GLN A 290 3.00 -12.43 10.36
C GLN A 290 2.19 -13.17 11.42
N ASN A 291 1.18 -12.51 11.98
CA ASN A 291 0.26 -13.09 12.98
C ASN A 291 0.98 -13.70 14.20
N TYR A 292 2.16 -13.18 14.54
CA TYR A 292 3.12 -13.87 15.41
C TYR A 292 2.55 -14.18 16.80
N PHE A 293 1.86 -13.20 17.39
CA PHE A 293 1.31 -13.35 18.74
C PHE A 293 0.25 -14.45 18.79
N ASN A 294 -0.69 -14.47 17.85
CA ASN A 294 -1.78 -15.45 17.86
C ASN A 294 -1.26 -16.87 17.62
N ASP A 295 -0.20 -17.03 16.84
CA ASP A 295 0.39 -18.33 16.53
C ASP A 295 1.34 -18.86 17.63
N ASN A 296 1.87 -17.97 18.48
CA ASN A 296 2.94 -18.31 19.44
C ASN A 296 2.66 -17.89 20.89
N ALA A 297 1.45 -17.44 21.23
CA ALA A 297 1.12 -16.85 22.53
C ALA A 297 1.57 -17.73 23.73
N ASP A 298 1.35 -19.04 23.65
CA ASP A 298 1.66 -19.99 24.73
C ASP A 298 3.09 -20.56 24.66
N GLN A 299 3.79 -20.36 23.54
CA GLN A 299 5.08 -21.00 23.26
C GLN A 299 6.27 -20.05 23.46
N ASN A 300 6.06 -18.75 23.24
CA ASN A 300 7.12 -17.76 23.38
C ASN A 300 6.90 -16.85 24.60
N SER A 301 7.85 -16.88 25.54
CA SER A 301 7.87 -16.00 26.72
C SER A 301 7.76 -14.50 26.39
N TYR A 302 8.24 -14.06 25.23
CA TYR A 302 8.11 -12.68 24.76
C TYR A 302 6.64 -12.25 24.63
N CYS A 303 5.76 -13.15 24.14
CA CYS A 303 4.34 -12.89 24.02
C CYS A 303 3.71 -12.59 25.38
N GLY A 304 3.97 -13.44 26.39
CA GLY A 304 3.42 -13.25 27.74
C GLY A 304 4.02 -12.09 28.52
N VAL A 305 5.33 -11.82 28.34
CA VAL A 305 6.05 -10.79 29.14
C VAL A 305 5.97 -9.40 28.53
N VAL A 306 5.88 -9.29 27.20
CA VAL A 306 5.94 -7.99 26.48
C VAL A 306 4.63 -7.66 25.78
N ILE A 307 4.05 -8.61 25.03
CA ILE A 307 2.85 -8.33 24.21
C ILE A 307 1.59 -8.28 25.09
N GLU A 308 1.39 -9.26 25.97
CA GLU A 308 0.17 -9.35 26.78
C GLU A 308 -0.04 -8.12 27.71
N PRO A 309 0.99 -7.57 28.38
CA PRO A 309 0.83 -6.33 29.15
C PRO A 309 0.45 -5.12 28.28
N LYS A 310 0.95 -5.04 27.04
CA LYS A 310 0.56 -3.99 26.09
C LYS A 310 -0.89 -4.16 25.64
N LEU A 311 -1.32 -5.40 25.37
CA LEU A 311 -2.72 -5.70 25.05
C LEU A 311 -3.66 -5.38 26.22
N ALA A 312 -3.25 -5.66 27.46
CA ALA A 312 -4.03 -5.32 28.64
C ALA A 312 -4.21 -3.80 28.80
N LYS A 313 -3.14 -3.02 28.57
CA LYS A 313 -3.21 -1.55 28.55
C LYS A 313 -4.12 -1.04 27.43
N PHE A 314 -4.00 -1.59 26.23
CA PHE A 314 -4.87 -1.27 25.10
C PHE A 314 -6.34 -1.52 25.44
N ARG A 315 -6.69 -2.70 25.95
CA ARG A 315 -8.07 -3.04 26.35
C ARG A 315 -8.63 -2.09 27.42
N ALA A 316 -7.78 -1.61 28.33
CA ALA A 316 -8.20 -0.67 29.37
C ALA A 316 -8.37 0.77 28.86
N ALA A 317 -7.49 1.22 27.95
CA ALA A 317 -7.48 2.59 27.45
C ALA A 317 -8.45 2.83 26.28
N PHE A 318 -8.74 1.78 25.50
CA PHE A 318 -9.49 1.86 24.25
C PHE A 318 -10.61 0.82 24.14
N PRO A 319 -11.46 0.63 25.17
CA PRO A 319 -12.50 -0.40 25.16
C PRO A 319 -13.51 -0.23 24.01
N GLN A 320 -13.76 1.01 23.56
CA GLN A 320 -14.67 1.32 22.46
C GLN A 320 -14.21 0.81 21.09
N PHE A 321 -12.91 0.54 20.93
CA PHE A 321 -12.32 0.09 19.68
C PHE A 321 -12.14 -1.43 19.63
N LEU A 322 -12.48 -2.17 20.69
CA LEU A 322 -12.31 -3.62 20.68
C LEU A 322 -13.29 -4.28 19.70
N SER A 323 -12.77 -5.15 18.83
CA SER A 323 -13.59 -6.09 18.06
C SER A 323 -14.27 -7.06 19.04
N GLU A 324 -15.57 -7.32 18.84
CA GLU A 324 -16.33 -8.34 19.59
C GLU A 324 -15.73 -9.75 19.43
#